data_AF-A0A913Y9U5-F1
#
_entry.id   AF-A0A913Y9U5-F1
#
_cell.length_a   1.000
_cell.length_b   1.000
_cell.length_c   1.000
_cell.angle_alpha   90.00
_cell.angle_beta   90.00
_cell.angle_gamma   90.00
#
_symmetry.space_group_name_H-M   'P 1'
#
loop_
_entity.id
_entity.type
_entity.pdbx_description
1 polymer ?
#
loop_
_entity_poly.entity_id
_entity_poly.type
_entity_poly.pdbx_seq_one_letter_code
_entity_poly.pdbx_strand_id
1 'polypeptide(L)'
;MATGDGGRVRDGKEIPPGSIVSCTTKFDEKYQGEVIAFDYSTKFVVIKTDATTETKKGNSDVKIFNISYLKNFEIIKESTTKTVKSLSALDLEKIDRRCRAKVNEKMQAVNRVGVDVTPEGQKLYDMLAKQFSELQWNDKNIVVMNSVVIKPPYSTESIYTEGKDENAFNYIRGIVNRHHCKNESES
;
A
#
# COMPACT_ATOMS: atom_id res chain seq x y z
N MET A 1 -45.81 7.09 32.02
CA MET A 1 -44.67 6.16 31.90
C MET A 1 -44.80 5.46 30.57
N ALA A 2 -44.02 5.88 29.56
CA ALA A 2 -44.02 5.25 28.25
C ALA A 2 -42.76 4.38 28.15
N THR A 3 -42.91 3.08 28.34
CA THR A 3 -41.85 2.11 28.08
C THR A 3 -41.72 1.95 26.57
N GLY A 4 -40.68 2.54 25.99
CA GLY A 4 -40.32 2.39 24.59
C GLY A 4 -39.97 0.94 24.30
N ASP A 5 -40.69 0.34 23.36
CA ASP A 5 -40.45 -1.00 22.82
C ASP A 5 -39.11 -0.99 22.07
N GLY A 6 -38.07 -1.52 22.72
CA GLY A 6 -36.75 -1.72 22.13
C GLY A 6 -36.85 -2.80 21.06
N GLY A 7 -36.99 -2.37 19.80
CA GLY A 7 -37.14 -3.25 18.65
C GLY A 7 -35.95 -4.19 18.47
N ARG A 8 -36.03 -5.38 19.10
CA ARG A 8 -35.22 -6.55 18.74
C ARG A 8 -35.44 -6.84 17.25
N VAL A 9 -34.34 -7.00 16.52
CA VAL A 9 -34.38 -7.49 15.13
C VAL A 9 -35.07 -8.85 15.16
N ARG A 10 -36.33 -8.90 14.73
CA ARG A 10 -37.06 -10.15 14.49
C ARG A 10 -36.35 -10.83 13.32
N ASP A 11 -35.95 -12.09 13.49
CA ASP A 11 -35.41 -12.93 12.42
C ASP A 11 -36.34 -12.81 11.20
N GLY A 12 -35.86 -12.15 10.13
CA GLY A 12 -36.60 -11.97 8.88
C GLY A 12 -36.96 -10.54 8.49
N LYS A 13 -36.68 -9.49 9.28
CA LYS A 13 -36.86 -8.11 8.81
C LYS A 13 -35.63 -7.62 8.05
N GLU A 14 -35.78 -7.32 6.77
CA GLU A 14 -34.74 -6.65 5.97
C GLU A 14 -34.37 -5.30 6.61
N ILE A 15 -33.07 -5.00 6.68
CA ILE A 15 -32.55 -3.75 7.22
C ILE A 15 -32.14 -2.90 6.02
N PRO A 16 -32.95 -1.88 5.64
CA PRO A 16 -32.67 -1.12 4.43
C PRO A 16 -31.39 -0.30 4.59
N PRO A 17 -30.55 -0.19 3.54
CA PRO A 17 -29.46 0.77 3.50
C PRO A 17 -29.94 2.20 3.84
N GLY A 18 -29.10 2.97 4.52
CA GLY A 18 -29.43 4.27 5.09
C GLY A 18 -30.02 4.22 6.50
N SER A 19 -30.34 3.03 7.02
CA SER A 19 -30.82 2.89 8.40
C SER A 19 -29.71 3.21 9.39
N ILE A 20 -30.04 3.87 10.51
CA ILE A 20 -29.09 4.10 11.60
C ILE A 20 -29.22 2.95 12.59
N VAL A 21 -28.09 2.32 12.91
CA VAL A 21 -28.01 1.19 13.84
C VAL A 21 -27.01 1.48 14.95
N SER A 22 -27.24 0.85 16.10
CA SER A 22 -26.32 0.79 17.23
C SER A 22 -25.88 -0.64 17.45
N CYS A 23 -24.57 -0.87 17.56
CA CYS A 23 -24.02 -2.17 17.89
C CYS A 23 -23.07 -2.09 19.09
N THR A 24 -23.11 -3.13 19.91
CA THR A 24 -22.20 -3.31 21.03
C THR A 24 -21.44 -4.62 20.83
N THR A 25 -20.11 -4.58 20.83
CA THR A 25 -19.28 -5.79 20.73
C THR A 25 -19.30 -6.57 22.04
N LYS A 26 -18.81 -7.82 22.02
CA LYS A 26 -18.62 -8.60 23.25
C LYS A 26 -17.55 -8.02 24.18
N PHE A 27 -16.74 -7.08 23.69
CA PHE A 27 -15.76 -6.31 24.46
C PHE A 27 -16.32 -4.97 24.96
N ASP A 28 -17.65 -4.79 24.92
CA ASP A 28 -18.36 -3.59 25.37
C ASP A 28 -18.04 -2.30 24.60
N GLU A 29 -17.41 -2.42 23.42
CA GLU A 29 -17.25 -1.30 22.50
C GLU A 29 -18.57 -0.98 21.80
N LYS A 30 -18.92 0.30 21.72
CA LYS A 30 -20.17 0.76 21.10
C LYS A 30 -19.87 1.47 19.80
N TYR A 31 -20.64 1.14 18.76
CA TYR A 31 -20.60 1.85 17.49
C TYR A 31 -22.00 2.22 17.07
N GLN A 32 -22.13 3.40 16.48
CA GLN A 32 -23.35 3.87 15.85
C GLN A 32 -23.00 4.33 14.45
N GLY A 33 -23.78 3.93 13.45
CA GLY A 33 -23.51 4.26 12.07
C GLY A 33 -24.68 4.01 11.13
N GLU A 34 -24.52 4.47 9.90
CA GLU A 34 -25.45 4.28 8.80
C GLU A 34 -25.16 2.95 8.10
N VAL A 35 -26.17 2.10 7.94
CA VAL A 35 -26.06 0.83 7.21
C VAL A 35 -25.83 1.14 5.73
N ILE A 36 -24.74 0.65 5.16
CA ILE A 36 -24.45 0.80 3.72
C ILE A 36 -24.70 -0.50 2.96
N ALA A 37 -24.58 -1.65 3.61
CA ALA A 37 -24.85 -2.96 3.02
C ALA A 37 -25.16 -3.98 4.11
N PHE A 38 -25.86 -5.05 3.72
CA PHE A 38 -26.19 -6.18 4.58
C PHE A 38 -26.08 -7.48 3.78
N ASP A 39 -25.37 -8.46 4.31
CA ASP A 39 -25.42 -9.85 3.84
C ASP A 39 -26.31 -10.65 4.79
N TYR A 40 -27.54 -10.92 4.34
CA TYR A 40 -28.56 -11.59 5.13
C TYR A 40 -28.22 -13.05 5.40
N SER A 41 -27.53 -13.71 4.48
CA SER A 41 -27.22 -15.14 4.58
C SER A 41 -26.22 -15.42 5.71
N THR A 42 -25.20 -14.58 5.82
CA THR A 42 -24.12 -14.71 6.81
C THR A 42 -24.27 -13.75 7.99
N LYS A 43 -25.35 -12.97 8.02
CA LYS A 43 -25.66 -11.96 9.05
C LYS A 43 -24.54 -10.92 9.25
N PHE A 44 -23.90 -10.50 8.15
CA PHE A 44 -22.94 -9.40 8.19
C PHE A 44 -23.62 -8.07 7.88
N VAL A 45 -23.39 -7.07 8.71
CA VAL A 45 -23.81 -5.69 8.49
C VAL A 45 -22.59 -4.81 8.26
N VAL A 46 -22.66 -3.97 7.25
CA VAL A 46 -21.64 -2.96 6.96
C VAL A 46 -22.20 -1.60 7.34
N ILE A 47 -21.54 -0.91 8.27
CA ILE A 47 -21.94 0.42 8.71
C ILE A 47 -20.84 1.44 8.39
N LYS A 48 -21.28 2.65 8.03
CA LYS A 48 -20.46 3.83 7.91
C LYS A 48 -20.57 4.63 9.21
N THR A 49 -19.45 4.85 9.89
CA THR A 49 -19.36 5.69 11.09
C THR A 49 -18.57 6.95 10.79
N ASP A 50 -18.66 7.94 11.66
CA ASP A 50 -17.75 9.08 11.61
C ASP A 50 -16.30 8.59 11.77
N ALA A 51 -15.36 9.29 11.12
CA ALA A 51 -13.96 8.93 11.19
C ALA A 51 -13.46 9.05 12.63
N THR A 52 -12.87 7.97 13.15
CA THR A 52 -12.28 7.94 14.50
C THR A 52 -11.01 8.80 14.61
N THR A 53 -10.39 9.14 13.47
CA THR A 53 -9.20 10.00 13.41
C THR A 53 -9.55 11.38 12.84
N GLU A 54 -9.23 12.45 13.56
CA GLU A 54 -9.47 13.85 13.17
C GLU A 54 -8.70 14.34 11.93
N THR A 55 -7.96 13.45 11.25
CA THR A 55 -6.92 13.84 10.29
C THR A 55 -7.41 14.33 8.94
N LYS A 56 -8.72 14.30 8.63
CA LYS A 56 -9.31 14.95 7.44
C LYS A 56 -10.84 15.08 7.52
N LYS A 57 -11.34 16.31 7.43
CA LYS A 57 -12.77 16.62 7.29
C LYS A 57 -13.31 15.98 6.00
N GLY A 58 -14.28 15.07 6.11
CA GLY A 58 -14.91 14.38 4.98
C GLY A 58 -14.57 12.88 4.84
N ASN A 59 -13.72 12.32 5.70
CA ASN A 59 -13.51 10.88 5.76
C ASN A 59 -14.59 10.21 6.63
N SER A 60 -14.85 8.92 6.37
CA SER A 60 -15.73 8.10 7.20
C SER A 60 -15.14 6.71 7.32
N ASP A 61 -15.34 6.09 8.46
CA ASP A 61 -14.88 4.73 8.70
C ASP A 61 -15.96 3.74 8.25
N VAL A 62 -15.55 2.67 7.58
CA VAL A 62 -16.43 1.57 7.21
C VAL A 62 -16.11 0.39 8.11
N LYS A 63 -17.10 -0.09 8.86
CA LYS A 63 -16.98 -1.22 9.79
C LYS A 63 -17.91 -2.35 9.38
N ILE A 64 -17.41 -3.57 9.44
CA ILE A 64 -18.14 -4.79 9.10
C ILE A 64 -18.32 -5.61 10.37
N PHE A 65 -19.56 -5.92 10.73
CA PHE A 65 -19.90 -6.70 11.93
C PHE A 65 -20.68 -7.95 11.56
N ASN A 66 -20.31 -9.09 12.13
CA ASN A 66 -21.19 -10.25 12.15
C ASN A 66 -22.15 -10.10 13.34
N ILE A 67 -23.44 -9.97 13.05
CA ILE A 67 -24.45 -9.68 14.07
C ILE A 67 -24.59 -10.83 15.07
N SER A 68 -24.35 -12.07 14.65
CA SER A 68 -24.37 -13.23 15.54
C SER A 68 -23.28 -13.21 16.61
N TYR A 69 -22.23 -12.39 16.43
CA TYR A 69 -21.15 -12.22 17.41
C TYR A 69 -21.21 -10.89 18.17
N LEU A 70 -22.23 -10.06 17.96
CA LEU A 70 -22.44 -8.85 18.75
C LEU A 70 -23.12 -9.19 20.09
N LYS A 71 -22.83 -8.38 21.11
CA LYS A 71 -23.54 -8.41 22.39
C LYS A 71 -24.95 -7.83 22.23
N ASN A 72 -25.07 -6.74 21.46
CA ASN A 72 -26.34 -6.12 21.13
C ASN A 72 -26.31 -5.51 19.72
N PHE A 73 -27.47 -5.50 19.06
CA PHE A 73 -27.67 -4.87 17.76
C PHE A 73 -29.09 -4.32 17.68
N GLU A 74 -29.21 -3.01 17.49
CA GLU A 74 -30.46 -2.28 17.50
C GLU A 74 -30.57 -1.35 16.29
N ILE A 75 -31.78 -1.27 15.72
CA ILE A 75 -32.10 -0.31 14.67
C ILE A 75 -32.65 0.96 15.35
N ILE A 76 -31.86 2.03 15.36
CA ILE A 76 -32.24 3.32 15.96
C ILE A 76 -33.23 4.05 15.05
N LYS A 77 -32.97 4.04 13.74
CA LYS A 77 -33.80 4.70 12.74
C LYS A 77 -33.83 3.87 11.47
N GLU A 78 -35.01 3.43 11.08
CA GLU A 78 -35.20 2.74 9.81
C GLU A 78 -35.22 3.75 8.66
N SER A 79 -34.49 3.48 7.59
CA SER A 79 -34.52 4.30 6.38
C SER A 79 -35.84 4.11 5.64
N THR A 80 -36.52 5.23 5.36
CA THR A 80 -37.71 5.25 4.48
C THR A 80 -37.34 5.43 3.01
N THR A 81 -36.07 5.68 2.73
CA THR A 81 -35.57 6.07 1.41
C THR A 81 -35.19 4.82 0.62
N LYS A 82 -35.98 4.48 -0.41
CA LYS A 82 -35.67 3.39 -1.35
C LYS A 82 -34.61 3.75 -2.40
N THR A 83 -34.19 5.00 -2.48
CA THR A 83 -33.20 5.44 -3.48
C THR A 83 -31.79 5.09 -3.01
N VAL A 84 -31.32 3.93 -3.45
CA VAL A 84 -29.90 3.56 -3.39
C VAL A 84 -29.14 4.60 -4.22
N LYS A 85 -28.19 5.32 -3.61
CA LYS A 85 -27.26 6.16 -4.37
C LYS A 85 -26.53 5.27 -5.36
N SER A 86 -26.57 5.61 -6.64
CA SER A 86 -25.78 4.90 -7.65
C SER A 86 -24.32 4.89 -7.23
N LEU A 87 -23.69 3.72 -7.30
CA LEU A 87 -22.25 3.62 -7.14
C LEU A 87 -21.60 4.49 -8.22
N SER A 88 -20.54 5.21 -7.84
CA SER A 88 -19.72 5.93 -8.81
C SER A 88 -19.07 4.93 -9.75
N ALA A 89 -19.02 5.24 -11.05
CA ALA A 89 -18.30 4.44 -12.01
C ALA A 89 -16.83 4.26 -11.58
N LEU A 90 -16.34 3.02 -11.64
CA LEU A 90 -14.94 2.72 -11.40
C LEU A 90 -14.13 3.13 -12.63
N ASP A 91 -13.06 3.88 -12.40
CA ASP A 91 -12.05 4.16 -13.41
C ASP A 91 -11.11 2.97 -13.53
N LEU A 92 -11.47 2.03 -14.41
CA LEU A 92 -10.73 0.78 -14.62
C LEU A 92 -9.32 1.06 -15.15
N GLU A 93 -9.13 2.10 -15.96
CA GLU A 93 -7.83 2.48 -16.51
C GLU A 93 -6.88 2.96 -15.41
N LYS A 94 -7.38 3.76 -14.47
CA LYS A 94 -6.60 4.18 -13.30
C LYS A 94 -6.23 3.00 -12.40
N ILE A 95 -7.13 2.03 -12.20
CA ILE A 95 -6.85 0.81 -11.42
C ILE A 95 -5.75 0.00 -12.09
N ASP A 96 -5.87 -0.24 -13.38
CA ASP A 96 -4.93 -0.99 -14.20
C ASP A 96 -3.54 -0.32 -14.26
N ARG A 97 -3.50 1.01 -14.43
CA ARG A 97 -2.25 1.79 -14.32
C ARG A 97 -1.57 1.62 -12.96
N ARG A 98 -2.35 1.67 -11.87
CA ARG A 98 -1.83 1.44 -10.51
C ARG A 98 -1.29 0.02 -10.34
N CYS A 99 -1.97 -0.97 -10.91
CA CYS A 99 -1.55 -2.36 -10.87
C CYS A 99 -0.21 -2.54 -11.58
N ARG A 100 -0.10 -2.09 -12.84
CA ARG A 100 1.16 -2.13 -13.60
C ARG A 100 2.31 -1.43 -12.88
N ALA A 101 2.06 -0.23 -12.34
CA ALA A 101 3.08 0.52 -11.61
C ALA A 101 3.61 -0.27 -10.41
N LYS A 102 2.72 -0.93 -9.65
CA LYS A 102 3.11 -1.75 -8.48
C LYS A 102 3.86 -3.02 -8.87
N VAL A 103 3.47 -3.66 -9.96
CA VAL A 103 4.20 -4.81 -10.51
C VAL A 103 5.61 -4.39 -10.93
N ASN A 104 5.73 -3.30 -11.69
CA ASN A 104 7.01 -2.78 -12.15
C ASN A 104 7.91 -2.34 -10.97
N GLU A 105 7.36 -1.64 -9.97
CA GLU A 105 8.09 -1.27 -8.75
C GLU A 105 8.67 -2.49 -8.03
N LYS A 106 7.87 -3.56 -7.93
CA LYS A 106 8.31 -4.81 -7.27
C LYS A 106 9.35 -5.57 -8.09
N MET A 107 9.18 -5.62 -9.41
CA MET A 107 10.18 -6.21 -10.33
C MET A 107 11.50 -5.44 -10.24
N GLN A 108 11.45 -4.10 -10.26
CA GLN A 108 12.64 -3.27 -10.07
C GLN A 108 13.29 -3.55 -8.72
N ALA A 109 12.54 -3.60 -7.62
CA ALA A 109 13.08 -3.88 -6.30
C ALA A 109 13.82 -5.23 -6.23
N VAL A 110 13.28 -6.28 -6.85
CA VAL A 110 13.94 -7.59 -6.95
C VAL A 110 15.20 -7.50 -7.81
N ASN A 111 15.12 -6.84 -8.97
CA ASN A 111 16.25 -6.69 -9.89
C ASN A 111 17.38 -5.82 -9.34
N ARG A 112 17.18 -5.07 -8.25
CA ARG A 112 18.26 -4.33 -7.57
C ARG A 112 19.15 -5.24 -6.72
N VAL A 113 18.65 -6.41 -6.31
CA VAL A 113 19.41 -7.36 -5.49
C VAL A 113 20.31 -8.19 -6.41
N GLY A 114 21.62 -8.05 -6.25
CA GLY A 114 22.60 -8.83 -6.99
C GLY A 114 22.65 -10.28 -6.50
N VAL A 115 22.85 -11.22 -7.42
CA VAL A 115 22.99 -12.66 -7.11
C VAL A 115 24.47 -12.99 -6.92
N ASP A 116 24.82 -13.59 -5.78
CA ASP A 116 26.19 -13.99 -5.42
C ASP A 116 27.23 -12.85 -5.52
N VAL A 117 26.80 -11.61 -5.23
CA VAL A 117 27.64 -10.42 -5.13
C VAL A 117 28.06 -10.17 -3.69
N THR A 118 29.12 -9.39 -3.48
CA THR A 118 29.56 -9.02 -2.13
C THR A 118 28.63 -7.95 -1.53
N PRO A 119 28.55 -7.84 -0.19
CA PRO A 119 27.82 -6.75 0.46
C PRO A 119 28.27 -5.36 0.00
N GLU A 120 29.57 -5.20 -0.27
CA GLU A 120 30.16 -3.98 -0.80
C GLU A 120 29.67 -3.68 -2.21
N GLY A 121 29.58 -4.70 -3.08
CA GLY A 121 29.02 -4.57 -4.42
C GLY A 121 27.55 -4.14 -4.38
N GLN A 122 26.75 -4.73 -3.49
CA GLN A 122 25.36 -4.35 -3.30
C GLN A 122 25.23 -2.90 -2.80
N LYS A 123 26.02 -2.49 -1.81
CA LYS A 123 26.04 -1.10 -1.30
C LYS A 123 26.39 -0.09 -2.39
N LEU A 124 27.37 -0.42 -3.24
CA LEU A 124 27.74 0.43 -4.37
C LEU A 124 26.57 0.54 -5.36
N TYR A 125 25.93 -0.57 -5.71
CA TYR A 125 24.75 -0.57 -6.59
C TYR A 125 23.62 0.30 -6.02
N ASP A 126 23.28 0.12 -4.74
CA ASP A 126 22.21 0.89 -4.08
C ASP A 126 22.50 2.39 -4.03
N MET A 127 23.78 2.77 -3.90
CA MET A 127 24.22 4.16 -3.97
C MET A 127 24.04 4.71 -5.39
N LEU A 128 24.51 3.98 -6.41
CA LEU A 128 24.36 4.37 -7.82
C LEU A 128 22.89 4.45 -8.23
N ALA A 129 22.03 3.57 -7.73
CA ALA A 129 20.59 3.54 -8.02
C ALA A 129 19.84 4.78 -7.55
N LYS A 130 20.45 5.61 -6.67
CA LYS A 130 19.89 6.92 -6.26
C LYS A 130 20.15 8.01 -7.31
N GLN A 131 21.16 7.83 -8.15
CA GLN A 131 21.62 8.84 -9.11
C GLN A 131 21.29 8.48 -10.55
N PHE A 132 21.26 7.18 -10.88
CA PHE A 132 21.08 6.70 -12.24
C PHE A 132 19.78 5.89 -12.34
N SER A 133 18.93 6.25 -13.32
CA SER A 133 17.74 5.47 -13.67
C SER A 133 18.07 4.26 -14.55
N GLU A 134 19.16 4.33 -15.33
CA GLU A 134 19.66 3.26 -16.19
C GLU A 134 20.80 2.53 -15.49
N LEU A 135 20.44 1.60 -14.61
CA LEU A 135 21.36 0.80 -13.82
C LEU A 135 20.84 -0.63 -13.74
N GLN A 136 21.69 -1.61 -14.04
CA GLN A 136 21.32 -3.01 -14.00
C GLN A 136 22.49 -3.90 -13.60
N TRP A 137 22.17 -5.07 -13.05
CA TRP A 137 23.13 -6.15 -12.90
C TRP A 137 23.27 -6.90 -14.23
N ASN A 138 24.51 -7.22 -14.59
CA ASN A 138 24.85 -8.19 -15.63
C ASN A 138 25.75 -9.26 -14.99
N ASP A 139 25.16 -10.40 -14.64
CA ASP A 139 25.72 -11.35 -13.68
C ASP A 139 26.11 -10.64 -12.37
N LYS A 140 27.40 -10.62 -12.06
CA LYS A 140 27.98 -9.94 -10.88
C LYS A 140 28.46 -8.53 -11.19
N ASN A 141 28.33 -8.06 -12.43
CA ASN A 141 28.82 -6.76 -12.86
C ASN A 141 27.71 -5.71 -12.75
N ILE A 142 28.08 -4.48 -12.40
CA ILE A 142 27.17 -3.34 -12.41
C ILE A 142 27.31 -2.64 -13.75
N VAL A 143 26.21 -2.52 -14.51
CA VAL A 143 26.18 -1.79 -15.78
C VAL A 143 25.44 -0.48 -15.58
N VAL A 144 26.14 0.63 -15.78
CA VAL A 144 25.63 2.00 -15.65
C VAL A 144 25.46 2.59 -17.05
N MET A 145 24.28 3.15 -17.34
CA MET A 145 23.97 3.83 -18.61
C MET A 145 24.27 2.99 -19.87
N ASN A 146 24.23 1.65 -19.74
CA ASN A 146 24.56 0.68 -20.79
C ASN A 146 25.94 0.89 -21.46
N SER A 147 26.85 1.64 -20.82
CA SER A 147 28.12 2.03 -21.41
C SER A 147 29.32 1.81 -20.49
N VAL A 148 29.09 1.86 -19.17
CA VAL A 148 30.11 1.68 -18.14
C VAL A 148 29.82 0.41 -17.34
N VAL A 149 30.81 -0.48 -17.25
CA VAL A 149 30.72 -1.76 -16.54
C VAL A 149 31.70 -1.75 -15.37
N ILE A 150 31.19 -1.98 -14.16
CA ILE A 150 32.00 -2.12 -12.94
C ILE A 150 31.98 -3.59 -12.55
N LYS A 151 33.16 -4.24 -12.59
CA LYS A 151 33.31 -5.66 -12.26
C LYS A 151 33.75 -5.84 -10.80
N PRO A 152 33.51 -7.00 -10.17
CA PRO A 152 34.17 -7.36 -8.91
C PRO A 152 35.70 -7.21 -9.01
N PRO A 153 36.41 -6.73 -7.97
CA PRO A 153 35.95 -6.39 -6.61
C PRO A 153 35.33 -4.98 -6.46
N TYR A 154 34.82 -4.39 -7.54
CA TYR A 154 34.12 -3.10 -7.55
C TYR A 154 35.00 -1.89 -7.18
N SER A 155 36.30 -1.98 -7.48
CA SER A 155 37.25 -0.90 -7.29
C SER A 155 37.23 0.09 -8.46
N THR A 156 37.89 1.24 -8.29
CA THR A 156 38.09 2.25 -9.34
C THR A 156 38.95 1.75 -10.51
N GLU A 157 39.68 0.65 -10.33
CA GLU A 157 40.47 -0.03 -11.36
C GLU A 157 39.66 -1.07 -12.13
N SER A 158 38.53 -1.51 -11.58
CA SER A 158 37.66 -2.55 -12.14
C SER A 158 36.52 -1.96 -12.99
N ILE A 159 36.70 -0.75 -13.50
CA ILE A 159 35.73 -0.03 -14.32
C ILE A 159 36.17 -0.13 -15.78
N TYR A 160 35.24 -0.46 -16.66
CA TYR A 160 35.46 -0.62 -18.09
C TYR A 160 34.36 0.10 -18.87
N THR A 161 34.65 0.54 -20.09
CA THR A 161 33.65 1.13 -20.99
C THR A 161 33.65 0.40 -22.33
N GLU A 162 32.47 0.22 -22.93
CA GLU A 162 32.33 -0.40 -24.26
C GLU A 162 32.59 0.59 -25.42
N GLY A 163 33.15 1.77 -25.12
CA GLY A 163 33.48 2.81 -26.10
C GLY A 163 34.41 3.89 -25.55
N LYS A 164 34.64 4.95 -26.35
CA LYS A 164 35.48 6.13 -26.00
C LYS A 164 34.74 7.20 -25.18
N ASP A 165 33.77 6.82 -24.36
CA ASP A 165 33.12 7.78 -23.46
C ASP A 165 33.96 7.98 -22.19
N GLU A 166 35.09 8.69 -22.36
CA GLU A 166 36.01 9.02 -21.28
C GLU A 166 35.35 9.89 -20.21
N ASN A 167 34.32 10.67 -20.58
CA ASN A 167 33.60 11.52 -19.65
C ASN A 167 32.76 10.69 -18.68
N ALA A 168 31.97 9.75 -19.21
CA ALA A 168 31.19 8.83 -18.39
C ALA A 168 32.11 7.97 -17.50
N PHE A 169 33.21 7.46 -18.06
CA PHE A 169 34.21 6.71 -17.29
C PHE A 169 34.75 7.51 -16.10
N ASN A 170 35.27 8.72 -16.36
CA ASN A 170 35.86 9.57 -15.32
C ASN A 170 34.84 9.98 -14.25
N TYR A 171 33.60 10.24 -14.67
CA TYR A 171 32.52 10.59 -13.76
C TYR A 171 32.15 9.43 -12.82
N ILE A 172 31.90 8.24 -13.37
CA ILE A 172 31.60 7.04 -12.58
C ILE A 172 32.79 6.67 -11.68
N ARG A 173 34.02 6.74 -12.18
CA ARG A 173 35.23 6.51 -11.39
C ARG A 173 35.34 7.46 -10.19
N GLY A 174 35.01 8.74 -10.38
CA GLY A 174 34.97 9.73 -9.30
C GLY A 174 33.90 9.42 -8.24
N ILE A 175 32.73 8.93 -8.66
CA ILE A 175 31.65 8.52 -7.75
C ILE A 175 32.07 7.29 -6.94
N VAL A 176 32.59 6.25 -7.60
CA VAL A 176 33.07 5.02 -6.97
C VAL A 176 34.18 5.32 -5.96
N ASN A 177 35.14 6.16 -6.33
CA ASN A 177 36.21 6.58 -5.42
C ASN A 177 35.66 7.26 -4.16
N ARG A 178 34.72 8.19 -4.32
CA ARG A 178 34.08 8.89 -3.20
C ARG A 178 33.30 7.94 -2.28
N HIS A 179 32.67 6.91 -2.85
CA HIS A 179 31.96 5.89 -2.06
C HIS A 179 32.91 5.11 -1.17
N HIS A 180 34.03 4.65 -1.73
CA HIS A 180 35.06 3.92 -0.97
C HIS A 180 35.68 4.77 0.14
N CYS A 181 36.06 6.02 -0.13
CA CYS A 181 36.60 6.91 0.91
C CYS A 181 35.63 7.15 2.07
N LYS A 182 34.31 7.18 1.81
CA LYS A 182 33.30 7.36 2.87
C LYS A 182 33.14 6.10 3.71
N ASN A 183 33.06 4.93 3.07
CA ASN A 183 32.93 3.66 3.80
C ASN A 183 34.15 3.38 4.68
N GLU A 184 35.36 3.75 4.25
CA GLU A 184 36.58 3.64 5.06
C GLU A 184 36.58 4.58 6.27
N SER A 185 35.94 5.75 6.19
CA SER A 185 35.85 6.69 7.31
C SER A 185 34.77 6.34 8.34
N GLU A 186 33.84 5.45 7.99
CA GLU A 186 32.72 5.02 8.84
C GLU A 186 32.95 3.63 9.48
N SER A 187 34.07 2.97 9.15
CA SER A 187 34.49 1.67 9.70
C SER A 187 35.54 1.84 10.79
#